data_AF-A0A3D0JM41-F1
#
_entry.id   AF-A0A3D0JM41-F1
#
_cell.length_a   1.000
_cell.length_b   1.000
_cell.length_c   1.000
_cell.angle_alpha   90.00
_cell.angle_beta   90.00
_cell.angle_gamma   90.00
#
_symmetry.space_group_name_H-M   'P 1'
#
loop_
_entity.id
_entity.type
_entity.pdbx_description
1 polymer ?
#
loop_
_entity_poly.entity_id
_entity_poly.type
_entity_poly.pdbx_seq_one_letter_code
_entity_poly.pdbx_strand_id
1 'polypeptide(L)'
;MSKGSRPDDELRFRPQPGKPQQRGQPFVNQVLRQANKAGTGKPRKAGHQPGARLGRGHVAARFSAQQLPSNARRVTIKTRLVNLRQAGKGSTLSHLRYIERDGVSREGDPGKAYGPLTDQADLNAFEERGRDDRHQFRFIVSPEDAELLDDLRTYTRRLMSRMEADLGTRLDWVAVDHWNTDNPHTHIVLRGKDDTGKDLVIARDYITEGMRNRAAELSTEWLGPRTELEIQQSLQREVQQERWTHLDRTLERAHRAGELRLRSLAYHPQRQLLIGRLQHLQQLGLAHEDRPGYWRMHNHAEATLRAMGERGDIVRTMQRAMGNMQRELA
;
A
#
# COMPACT_ATOMS: atom_id res chain seq x y z
N MET A 1 16.34 -46.24 75.53
CA MET A 1 15.17 -45.37 75.79
C MET A 1 15.35 -44.16 74.87
N SER A 2 14.72 -44.09 73.69
CA SER A 2 13.34 -43.68 73.37
C SER A 2 12.99 -42.22 73.70
N LYS A 3 12.63 -41.48 72.63
CA LYS A 3 11.94 -40.17 72.48
C LYS A 3 12.71 -38.91 72.89
N GLY A 4 12.76 -37.81 72.13
CA GLY A 4 12.11 -37.42 70.87
C GLY A 4 11.83 -35.91 70.87
N SER A 5 12.10 -35.23 69.75
CA SER A 5 11.32 -34.13 69.13
C SER A 5 12.18 -33.08 68.41
N ARG A 6 11.68 -32.70 67.23
CA ARG A 6 12.27 -31.96 66.10
C ARG A 6 12.31 -30.44 66.35
N PRO A 7 13.13 -29.68 65.60
CA PRO A 7 12.77 -28.36 65.13
C PRO A 7 12.36 -28.41 63.64
N ASP A 8 11.26 -27.72 63.34
CA ASP A 8 10.73 -27.46 62.00
C ASP A 8 11.70 -26.57 61.21
N ASP A 9 12.07 -27.02 60.03
CA ASP A 9 12.95 -26.31 59.09
C ASP A 9 12.06 -25.71 57.99
N GLU A 10 11.47 -24.54 58.25
CA GLU A 10 10.68 -23.80 57.27
C GLU A 10 11.60 -23.15 56.22
N LEU A 11 11.85 -23.91 55.15
CA LEU A 11 12.39 -23.41 53.88
C LEU A 11 11.45 -22.35 53.28
N ARG A 12 11.71 -21.07 53.57
CA ARG A 12 11.15 -19.93 52.83
C ARG A 12 11.55 -20.01 51.36
N PHE A 13 10.61 -20.43 50.51
CA PHE A 13 10.73 -20.28 49.06
C PHE A 13 10.82 -18.80 48.69
N ARG A 14 11.99 -18.35 48.22
CA ARG A 14 12.19 -17.04 47.58
C ARG A 14 12.48 -17.28 46.09
N PRO A 15 11.56 -16.94 45.17
CA PRO A 15 11.86 -17.01 43.75
C PRO A 15 12.94 -15.98 43.40
N GLN A 16 14.06 -16.45 42.84
CA GLN A 16 15.09 -15.60 42.23
C GLN A 16 14.77 -15.42 40.73
N PRO A 17 14.56 -14.19 40.23
CA PRO A 17 14.44 -13.95 38.80
C PRO A 17 15.75 -14.28 38.08
N GLY A 18 15.71 -15.15 37.07
CA GLY A 18 16.86 -15.44 36.21
C GLY A 18 17.34 -14.21 35.43
N LYS A 19 18.60 -14.24 34.99
CA LYS A 19 19.22 -13.16 34.19
C LYS A 19 18.39 -12.90 32.92
N PRO A 20 18.03 -11.65 32.60
CA PRO A 20 17.22 -11.34 31.43
C PRO A 20 18.01 -11.58 30.13
N GLN A 21 17.73 -12.70 29.46
CA GLN A 21 18.11 -12.95 28.06
C GLN A 21 16.92 -12.63 27.17
N GLN A 22 16.77 -11.36 26.79
CA GLN A 22 16.06 -10.93 25.58
C GLN A 22 16.30 -9.42 25.39
N ARG A 23 17.39 -9.04 24.72
CA ARG A 23 17.50 -7.72 24.11
C ARG A 23 16.76 -7.74 22.78
N GLY A 24 15.43 -7.62 22.85
CA GLY A 24 14.66 -7.11 21.72
C GLY A 24 15.25 -5.76 21.31
N GLN A 25 15.40 -5.51 20.01
CA GLN A 25 15.88 -4.23 19.52
C GLN A 25 15.04 -3.09 20.13
N PRO A 26 15.64 -2.00 20.64
CA PRO A 26 14.88 -1.00 21.34
C PRO A 26 13.98 -0.28 20.34
N PHE A 27 12.68 -0.27 20.63
CA PHE A 27 11.60 0.54 20.07
C PHE A 27 12.04 1.93 19.57
N VAL A 28 13.02 2.53 20.24
CA VAL A 28 13.70 3.79 19.88
C VAL A 28 14.26 3.80 18.44
N ASN A 29 14.86 2.71 17.95
CA ASN A 29 15.38 2.65 16.57
C ASN A 29 14.26 2.51 15.52
N GLN A 30 13.10 1.97 15.90
CA GLN A 30 11.91 1.88 15.06
C GLN A 30 11.21 3.23 14.97
N VAL A 31 11.13 3.95 16.09
CA VAL A 31 10.66 5.34 16.15
C VAL A 31 11.61 6.28 15.41
N LEU A 32 12.93 6.15 15.57
CA LEU A 32 13.93 6.93 14.84
C LEU A 32 13.93 6.62 13.33
N ARG A 33 13.64 5.38 12.91
CA ARG A 33 13.47 5.05 11.47
C ARG A 33 12.20 5.66 10.87
N GLN A 34 11.11 5.76 11.63
CA GLN A 34 9.90 6.44 11.19
C GLN A 34 10.05 7.97 11.22
N ALA A 35 10.75 8.52 12.21
CA ALA A 35 11.09 9.93 12.29
C ALA A 35 12.08 10.37 11.18
N ASN A 36 13.06 9.54 10.82
CA ASN A 36 13.96 9.80 9.68
C ASN A 36 13.27 9.65 8.32
N LYS A 37 12.14 8.93 8.26
CA LYS A 37 11.23 8.92 7.10
C LYS A 37 10.41 10.20 7.00
N ALA A 38 10.16 10.86 8.13
CA ALA A 38 9.51 12.17 8.24
C ALA A 38 10.49 13.35 7.99
N GLY A 39 11.77 13.06 7.70
CA GLY A 39 12.74 14.05 7.27
C GLY A 39 12.43 14.54 5.85
N THR A 40 12.20 15.84 5.73
CA THR A 40 12.00 16.63 4.52
C THR A 40 13.09 16.37 3.45
N GLY A 41 12.90 15.30 2.68
CA GLY A 41 13.64 15.10 1.44
C GLY A 41 13.25 16.20 0.47
N LYS A 42 14.11 17.21 0.31
CA LYS A 42 14.01 18.25 -0.73
C LYS A 42 13.52 17.61 -2.04
N PRO A 43 12.53 18.19 -2.75
CA PRO A 43 12.14 17.68 -4.05
C PRO A 43 13.36 17.79 -4.96
N ARG A 44 14.04 16.67 -5.22
CA ARG A 44 15.05 16.63 -6.28
C ARG A 44 14.27 16.88 -7.56
N LYS A 45 14.47 18.06 -8.17
CA LYS A 45 14.02 18.37 -9.53
C LYS A 45 14.25 17.13 -10.37
N ALA A 46 13.16 16.56 -10.89
CA ALA A 46 13.23 15.43 -11.82
C ALA A 46 13.85 15.94 -13.12
N GLY A 47 15.19 15.97 -13.17
CA GLY A 47 15.91 16.11 -14.41
C GLY A 47 15.51 14.97 -15.32
N HIS A 48 15.19 15.29 -16.57
CA HIS A 48 14.97 14.30 -17.63
C HIS A 48 16.20 13.37 -17.66
N GLN A 49 16.07 12.17 -17.08
CA GLN A 49 17.10 11.15 -17.13
C GLN A 49 17.01 10.44 -18.48
N PRO A 50 18.06 10.46 -19.32
CA PRO A 50 18.05 9.88 -20.67
C PRO A 50 17.72 8.38 -20.73
N GLY A 51 17.78 7.66 -19.60
CA GLY A 51 17.52 6.22 -19.51
C GLY A 51 16.05 5.80 -19.32
N ALA A 52 15.11 6.73 -19.20
CA ALA A 52 13.68 6.39 -19.03
C ALA A 52 13.09 5.56 -20.20
N ARG A 53 13.77 5.58 -21.36
CA ARG A 53 13.39 4.87 -22.60
C ARG A 53 14.01 3.48 -22.75
N LEU A 54 14.89 3.03 -21.85
CA LEU A 54 15.73 1.84 -22.04
C LEU A 54 15.15 0.55 -21.42
N GLY A 55 14.02 0.63 -20.72
CA GLY A 55 13.40 -0.53 -20.07
C GLY A 55 12.33 -1.21 -20.93
N ARG A 56 12.07 -2.49 -20.63
CA ARG A 56 10.93 -3.24 -21.18
C ARG A 56 9.61 -2.55 -20.77
N GLY A 57 8.61 -2.60 -21.64
CA GLY A 57 7.28 -2.01 -21.39
C GLY A 57 7.13 -0.52 -21.73
N HIS A 58 8.19 0.18 -22.16
CA HIS A 58 8.14 1.61 -22.50
C HIS A 58 7.07 1.95 -23.56
N VAL A 59 6.98 1.11 -24.61
CA VAL A 59 6.00 1.28 -25.69
C VAL A 59 4.58 1.04 -25.16
N ALA A 60 4.36 -0.06 -24.44
CA ALA A 60 3.06 -0.39 -23.84
C ALA A 60 2.57 0.72 -22.90
N ALA A 61 3.46 1.29 -22.07
CA ALA A 61 3.13 2.38 -21.16
C ALA A 61 2.51 3.58 -21.92
N ARG A 62 3.10 3.98 -23.05
CA ARG A 62 2.62 5.11 -23.86
C ARG A 62 1.24 4.89 -24.46
N PHE A 63 0.94 3.67 -24.89
CA PHE A 63 -0.36 3.36 -25.50
C PHE A 63 -1.46 3.14 -24.46
N SER A 64 -1.14 2.57 -23.30
CA SER A 64 -2.13 2.29 -22.24
C SER A 64 -2.84 3.54 -21.69
N ALA A 65 -2.12 4.66 -21.55
CA ALA A 65 -2.69 5.89 -21.01
C ALA A 65 -3.75 6.54 -21.93
N GLN A 66 -3.69 6.28 -23.24
CA GLN A 66 -4.57 6.89 -24.22
C GLN A 66 -5.91 6.14 -24.38
N GLN A 67 -6.02 4.92 -23.84
CA GLN A 67 -7.18 4.05 -24.09
C GLN A 67 -8.19 3.98 -22.93
N LEU A 68 -7.84 4.46 -21.74
CA LEU A 68 -8.74 4.39 -20.60
C LEU A 68 -9.82 5.49 -20.66
N PRO A 69 -11.12 5.14 -20.69
CA PRO A 69 -12.18 6.13 -20.60
C PRO A 69 -12.15 6.81 -19.22
N SER A 70 -12.71 8.01 -19.12
CA SER A 70 -12.73 8.79 -17.86
C SER A 70 -13.44 8.07 -16.71
N ASN A 71 -14.38 7.17 -17.03
CA ASN A 71 -15.11 6.34 -16.09
C ASN A 71 -14.53 4.93 -15.92
N ALA A 72 -13.32 4.65 -16.41
CA ALA A 72 -12.65 3.38 -16.14
C ALA A 72 -12.54 3.10 -14.64
N ARG A 73 -12.52 1.82 -14.28
CA ARG A 73 -12.25 1.34 -12.91
C ARG A 73 -10.85 1.79 -12.49
N ARG A 74 -10.67 2.07 -11.19
CA ARG A 74 -9.42 2.61 -10.68
C ARG A 74 -8.66 1.57 -9.87
N VAL A 75 -7.35 1.58 -10.03
CA VAL A 75 -6.44 0.73 -9.28
C VAL A 75 -5.30 1.59 -8.76
N THR A 76 -4.91 1.36 -7.51
CA THR A 76 -3.66 1.90 -6.95
C THR A 76 -2.60 0.82 -6.99
N ILE A 77 -1.41 1.17 -7.48
CA ILE A 77 -0.24 0.30 -7.38
C ILE A 77 0.88 1.06 -6.69
N LYS A 78 1.41 0.49 -5.61
CA LYS A 78 2.59 1.00 -4.90
C LYS A 78 3.76 0.07 -5.19
N THR A 79 4.79 0.58 -5.86
CA THR A 79 5.97 -0.21 -6.25
C THR A 79 7.21 0.20 -5.47
N ARG A 80 7.97 -0.80 -5.03
CA ARG A 80 9.28 -0.65 -4.39
C ARG A 80 10.30 -1.53 -5.10
N LEU A 81 11.38 -0.92 -5.58
CA LEU A 81 12.57 -1.63 -6.04
C LEU A 81 13.50 -1.89 -4.84
N VAL A 82 13.84 -3.14 -4.60
CA VAL A 82 14.75 -3.56 -3.52
C VAL A 82 16.09 -3.96 -4.13
N ASN A 83 17.17 -3.31 -3.72
CA ASN A 83 18.53 -3.73 -4.06
C ASN A 83 18.97 -4.85 -3.11
N LEU A 84 19.09 -6.07 -3.63
CA LEU A 84 19.35 -7.26 -2.79
C LEU A 84 20.79 -7.31 -2.28
N ARG A 85 21.75 -6.69 -2.98
CA ARG A 85 23.14 -6.58 -2.49
C ARG A 85 23.27 -5.72 -1.24
N GLN A 86 22.34 -4.79 -1.03
CA GLN A 86 22.28 -3.92 0.14
C GLN A 86 21.30 -4.43 1.21
N ALA A 87 20.51 -5.46 0.88
CA ALA A 87 19.54 -6.02 1.79
C ALA A 87 20.22 -7.05 2.71
N GLY A 88 19.74 -7.16 3.95
CA GLY A 88 20.25 -8.17 4.88
C GLY A 88 19.98 -9.60 4.37
N LYS A 89 20.84 -10.55 4.75
CA LYS A 89 20.63 -11.98 4.49
C LYS A 89 19.24 -12.40 4.99
N GLY A 90 18.49 -13.15 4.18
CA GLY A 90 17.13 -13.61 4.52
C GLY A 90 16.03 -12.54 4.47
N SER A 91 16.33 -11.29 4.09
CA SER A 91 15.34 -10.21 4.03
C SER A 91 14.17 -10.46 3.06
N THR A 92 14.38 -11.27 2.02
CA THR A 92 13.31 -11.73 1.12
C THR A 92 12.40 -12.71 1.85
N LEU A 93 12.95 -13.77 2.45
CA LEU A 93 12.17 -14.76 3.18
C LEU A 93 11.39 -14.15 4.36
N SER A 94 12.01 -13.26 5.13
CA SER A 94 11.32 -12.55 6.22
C SER A 94 10.15 -11.71 5.70
N HIS A 95 10.30 -11.06 4.54
CA HIS A 95 9.21 -10.31 3.94
C HIS A 95 8.08 -11.19 3.43
N LEU A 96 8.42 -12.31 2.78
CA LEU A 96 7.44 -13.29 2.29
C LEU A 96 6.61 -13.89 3.42
N ARG A 97 7.27 -14.33 4.51
CA ARG A 97 6.57 -14.82 5.71
C ARG A 97 5.71 -13.75 6.37
N TYR A 98 6.17 -12.49 6.37
CA TYR A 98 5.41 -11.38 6.92
C TYR A 98 4.11 -11.14 6.14
N ILE A 99 4.17 -11.06 4.81
CA ILE A 99 2.96 -10.84 4.00
C ILE A 99 2.03 -12.07 4.00
N GLU A 100 2.56 -13.28 4.09
CA GLU A 100 1.74 -14.50 4.17
C GLU A 100 0.99 -14.56 5.50
N ARG A 101 1.69 -14.34 6.62
CA ARG A 101 1.09 -14.35 7.97
C ARG A 101 0.02 -13.28 8.16
N ASP A 102 0.27 -12.07 7.66
CA ASP A 102 -0.68 -10.96 7.79
C ASP A 102 -1.82 -11.06 6.76
N GLY A 103 -1.66 -11.91 5.73
CA GLY A 103 -2.66 -12.18 4.71
C GLY A 103 -3.81 -13.03 5.25
N VAL A 104 -5.00 -12.74 4.76
CA VAL A 104 -6.24 -13.45 5.11
C VAL A 104 -7.04 -13.59 3.82
N SER A 105 -7.57 -14.79 3.57
CA SER A 105 -8.46 -15.05 2.44
C SER A 105 -9.80 -14.34 2.63
N ARG A 106 -10.63 -14.35 1.59
CA ARG A 106 -11.97 -13.75 1.69
C ARG A 106 -12.83 -14.44 2.74
N GLU A 107 -12.66 -15.75 2.89
CA GLU A 107 -13.37 -16.63 3.82
C GLU A 107 -12.85 -16.49 5.26
N GLY A 108 -11.76 -15.75 5.48
CA GLY A 108 -11.16 -15.56 6.80
C GLY A 108 -10.03 -16.55 7.12
N ASP A 109 -9.67 -17.43 6.18
CA ASP A 109 -8.57 -18.38 6.36
C ASP A 109 -7.20 -17.68 6.27
N PRO A 110 -6.14 -18.26 6.87
CA PRO A 110 -4.78 -17.73 6.70
C PRO A 110 -4.40 -17.59 5.22
N GLY A 111 -3.84 -16.44 4.87
CA GLY A 111 -3.34 -16.17 3.52
C GLY A 111 -2.28 -17.19 3.12
N LYS A 112 -2.39 -17.70 1.89
CA LYS A 112 -1.40 -18.62 1.31
C LYS A 112 -0.74 -17.95 0.12
N ALA A 113 0.58 -18.00 0.07
CA ALA A 113 1.29 -17.53 -1.11
C ALA A 113 0.93 -18.38 -2.33
N TYR A 114 0.70 -17.72 -3.47
CA TYR A 114 0.46 -18.37 -4.75
C TYR A 114 1.42 -17.83 -5.80
N GLY A 115 1.56 -18.56 -6.89
CA GLY A 115 2.37 -18.18 -8.04
C GLY A 115 1.60 -18.26 -9.35
N PRO A 116 2.30 -18.20 -10.49
CA PRO A 116 1.71 -18.23 -11.82
C PRO A 116 0.84 -19.47 -12.07
N LEU A 117 1.26 -20.63 -11.56
CA LEU A 117 0.67 -21.95 -11.84
C LEU A 117 0.31 -22.77 -10.58
N THR A 118 0.54 -22.22 -9.38
CA THR A 118 0.25 -22.91 -8.11
C THR A 118 -0.49 -21.99 -7.16
N ASP A 119 -1.43 -22.56 -6.41
CA ASP A 119 -2.17 -21.90 -5.33
C ASP A 119 -1.45 -21.97 -3.97
N GLN A 120 -0.38 -22.76 -3.89
CA GLN A 120 0.50 -22.87 -2.72
C GLN A 120 1.95 -22.84 -3.22
N ALA A 121 2.54 -21.66 -3.19
CA ALA A 121 3.92 -21.44 -3.61
C ALA A 121 4.89 -21.80 -2.49
N ASP A 122 5.95 -22.52 -2.81
CA ASP A 122 7.06 -22.73 -1.89
C ASP A 122 7.92 -21.46 -1.79
N LEU A 123 7.77 -20.75 -0.67
CA LEU A 123 8.49 -19.52 -0.39
C LEU A 123 10.01 -19.72 -0.21
N ASN A 124 10.45 -20.88 0.28
CA ASN A 124 11.88 -21.17 0.42
C ASN A 124 12.49 -21.42 -0.96
N ALA A 125 11.83 -22.23 -1.78
CA ALA A 125 12.27 -22.48 -3.16
C ALA A 125 12.29 -21.18 -3.99
N PHE A 126 11.31 -20.28 -3.80
CA PHE A 126 11.32 -18.96 -4.44
C PHE A 126 12.48 -18.08 -3.97
N GLU A 127 12.78 -18.06 -2.66
CA GLU A 127 13.93 -17.31 -2.13
C GLU A 127 15.26 -17.84 -2.66
N GLU A 128 15.42 -19.16 -2.69
CA GLU A 128 16.62 -19.83 -3.18
C GLU A 128 16.93 -19.47 -4.63
N ARG A 129 15.91 -19.52 -5.50
CA ARG A 129 16.07 -19.11 -6.90
C ARG A 129 16.49 -17.64 -7.01
N GLY A 130 16.07 -16.78 -6.09
CA GLY A 130 16.32 -15.34 -6.11
C GLY A 130 17.60 -14.86 -5.43
N ARG A 131 18.45 -15.75 -4.89
CA ARG A 131 19.67 -15.35 -4.14
C ARG A 131 20.68 -14.56 -4.97
N ASP A 132 20.78 -14.88 -6.25
CA ASP A 132 21.71 -14.22 -7.19
C ASP A 132 21.07 -13.01 -7.92
N ASP A 133 19.81 -12.69 -7.62
CA ASP A 133 19.15 -11.53 -8.21
C ASP A 133 19.82 -10.25 -7.70
N ARG A 134 20.11 -9.30 -8.62
CA ARG A 134 20.62 -7.99 -8.24
C ARG A 134 19.56 -7.18 -7.47
N HIS A 135 18.31 -7.32 -7.87
CA HIS A 135 17.17 -6.55 -7.34
C HIS A 135 15.89 -7.38 -7.33
N GLN A 136 14.87 -6.87 -6.64
CA GLN A 136 13.53 -7.44 -6.63
C GLN A 136 12.50 -6.31 -6.72
N PHE A 137 11.40 -6.55 -7.42
CA PHE A 137 10.25 -5.65 -7.42
C PHE A 137 9.23 -6.14 -6.41
N ARG A 138 8.80 -5.26 -5.50
CA ARG A 138 7.72 -5.54 -4.56
C ARG A 138 6.64 -4.53 -4.81
N PHE A 139 5.42 -4.96 -5.10
CA PHE A 139 4.32 -4.05 -5.30
C PHE A 139 3.04 -4.53 -4.66
N ILE A 140 2.21 -3.56 -4.30
CA ILE A 140 0.87 -3.78 -3.75
C ILE A 140 -0.12 -3.31 -4.79
N VAL A 141 -1.05 -4.17 -5.19
CA VAL A 141 -2.12 -3.88 -6.15
C VAL A 141 -3.43 -3.79 -5.39
N SER A 142 -4.07 -2.62 -5.45
CA SER A 142 -5.31 -2.32 -4.72
C SER A 142 -6.35 -1.74 -5.68
N PRO A 143 -7.21 -2.58 -6.28
CA PRO A 143 -8.40 -2.11 -7.00
C PRO A 143 -9.35 -1.35 -6.06
N GLU A 144 -9.95 -0.24 -6.52
CA GLU A 144 -10.92 0.53 -5.71
C GLU A 144 -12.15 -0.32 -5.39
N ASP A 145 -12.55 -1.19 -6.33
CA ASP A 145 -13.72 -2.05 -6.24
C ASP A 145 -13.33 -3.52 -5.99
N ALA A 146 -12.25 -3.77 -5.22
CA ALA A 146 -11.68 -5.10 -5.04
C ALA A 146 -12.67 -6.13 -4.47
N GLU A 147 -13.63 -5.69 -3.66
CA GLU A 147 -14.70 -6.54 -3.12
C GLU A 147 -15.62 -7.13 -4.20
N LEU A 148 -15.76 -6.44 -5.34
CA LEU A 148 -16.57 -6.90 -6.48
C LEU A 148 -15.80 -7.85 -7.41
N LEU A 149 -14.47 -7.92 -7.30
CA LEU A 149 -13.66 -8.78 -8.17
C LEU A 149 -13.73 -10.27 -7.80
N ASP A 150 -14.29 -10.59 -6.62
CA ASP A 150 -14.50 -11.91 -6.00
C ASP A 150 -13.27 -12.83 -5.85
N ASP A 151 -12.37 -12.86 -6.84
CA ASP A 151 -11.17 -13.67 -6.95
C ASP A 151 -9.96 -12.80 -7.35
N LEU A 152 -9.30 -12.22 -6.33
CA LEU A 152 -8.07 -11.44 -6.49
C LEU A 152 -6.91 -12.27 -7.03
N ARG A 153 -6.93 -13.60 -6.82
CA ARG A 153 -5.87 -14.50 -7.29
C ARG A 153 -5.91 -14.61 -8.80
N THR A 154 -7.07 -14.89 -9.38
CA THR A 154 -7.23 -14.94 -10.85
C THR A 154 -7.01 -13.57 -11.47
N TYR A 155 -7.51 -12.50 -10.86
CA TYR A 155 -7.23 -11.13 -11.30
C TYR A 155 -5.73 -10.86 -11.37
N THR A 156 -4.99 -11.19 -10.31
CA THR A 156 -3.53 -10.99 -10.23
C THR A 156 -2.80 -11.80 -11.30
N ARG A 157 -3.16 -13.08 -11.51
CA ARG A 157 -2.56 -13.90 -12.57
C ARG A 157 -2.76 -13.26 -13.95
N ARG A 158 -3.96 -12.78 -14.26
CA ARG A 158 -4.25 -12.10 -15.53
C ARG A 158 -3.49 -10.79 -15.69
N LEU A 159 -3.37 -10.00 -14.62
CA LEU A 159 -2.53 -8.80 -14.62
C LEU A 159 -1.07 -9.15 -14.90
N MET A 160 -0.52 -10.16 -14.22
CA MET A 160 0.86 -10.59 -14.41
C MET A 160 1.10 -11.13 -15.83
N SER A 161 0.14 -11.85 -16.43
CA SER A 161 0.24 -12.27 -17.83
C SER A 161 0.21 -11.10 -18.83
N ARG A 162 -0.58 -10.04 -18.57
CA ARG A 162 -0.53 -8.81 -19.38
C ARG A 162 0.83 -8.12 -19.26
N MET A 163 1.38 -8.11 -18.04
CA MET A 163 2.74 -7.59 -17.83
C MET A 163 3.79 -8.42 -18.55
N GLU A 164 3.71 -9.75 -18.55
CA GLU A 164 4.60 -10.61 -19.34
C GLU A 164 4.58 -10.25 -20.83
N ALA A 165 3.38 -10.03 -21.39
CA ALA A 165 3.21 -9.64 -22.80
C ALA A 165 3.81 -8.25 -23.08
N ASP A 166 3.53 -7.25 -22.25
CA ASP A 166 4.06 -5.89 -22.41
C ASP A 166 5.58 -5.82 -22.25
N LEU A 167 6.14 -6.66 -21.38
CA LEU A 167 7.57 -6.71 -21.12
C LEU A 167 8.32 -7.64 -22.09
N GLY A 168 7.61 -8.53 -22.79
CA GLY A 168 8.17 -9.50 -23.73
C GLY A 168 9.06 -10.55 -23.05
N THR A 169 8.73 -10.97 -21.84
CA THR A 169 9.48 -11.99 -21.08
C THR A 169 8.58 -12.63 -20.01
N ARG A 170 8.88 -13.88 -19.64
CA ARG A 170 8.22 -14.54 -18.51
C ARG A 170 8.64 -13.92 -17.18
N LEU A 171 7.72 -13.90 -16.22
CA LEU A 171 7.94 -13.32 -14.90
C LEU A 171 7.87 -14.41 -13.81
N ASP A 172 8.90 -14.48 -12.94
CA ASP A 172 8.92 -15.34 -11.75
C ASP A 172 8.51 -14.52 -10.51
N TRP A 173 7.32 -14.81 -9.99
CA TRP A 173 6.71 -14.05 -8.89
C TRP A 173 5.92 -14.93 -7.93
N VAL A 174 5.73 -14.43 -6.72
CA VAL A 174 4.78 -14.95 -5.73
C VAL A 174 3.90 -13.81 -5.23
N ALA A 175 2.68 -14.13 -4.81
CA ALA A 175 1.73 -13.15 -4.32
C ALA A 175 0.90 -13.67 -3.14
N VAL A 176 0.37 -12.75 -2.33
CA VAL A 176 -0.54 -13.02 -1.22
C VAL A 176 -1.65 -11.97 -1.23
N ASP A 177 -2.91 -12.43 -1.14
CA ASP A 177 -4.08 -11.56 -1.05
C ASP A 177 -4.42 -11.24 0.41
N HIS A 178 -4.80 -9.99 0.67
CA HIS A 178 -5.13 -9.45 1.99
C HIS A 178 -6.57 -8.94 1.97
N TRP A 179 -7.51 -9.73 2.47
CA TRP A 179 -8.94 -9.38 2.58
C TRP A 179 -9.33 -8.79 3.93
N ASN A 180 -8.45 -8.87 4.92
CA ASN A 180 -8.64 -8.32 6.28
C ASN A 180 -8.44 -6.79 6.36
N THR A 181 -8.55 -6.07 5.24
CA THR A 181 -8.37 -4.62 5.18
C THR A 181 -9.53 -3.95 4.49
N ASP A 182 -9.76 -2.66 4.79
CA ASP A 182 -10.88 -1.87 4.25
C ASP A 182 -10.90 -1.81 2.72
N ASN A 183 -9.78 -2.11 2.07
CA ASN A 183 -9.70 -2.30 0.62
C ASN A 183 -8.86 -3.56 0.34
N PRO A 184 -9.50 -4.69 -0.03
CA PRO A 184 -8.77 -5.90 -0.38
C PRO A 184 -7.67 -5.63 -1.41
N HIS A 185 -6.50 -6.22 -1.20
CA HIS A 185 -5.34 -5.96 -2.05
C HIS A 185 -4.38 -7.15 -2.11
N THR A 186 -3.52 -7.15 -3.13
CA THR A 186 -2.54 -8.21 -3.33
C THR A 186 -1.13 -7.67 -3.18
N HIS A 187 -0.35 -8.33 -2.33
CA HIS A 187 1.11 -8.17 -2.27
C HIS A 187 1.77 -9.06 -3.31
N ILE A 188 2.63 -8.51 -4.16
CA ILE A 188 3.33 -9.24 -5.22
C ILE A 188 4.83 -9.01 -5.06
N VAL A 189 5.58 -10.11 -5.09
CA VAL A 189 7.04 -10.13 -5.07
C VAL A 189 7.54 -10.74 -6.37
N LEU A 190 8.11 -9.91 -7.23
CA LEU A 190 8.62 -10.25 -8.56
C LEU A 190 10.14 -10.24 -8.56
N ARG A 191 10.75 -11.31 -9.05
CA ARG A 191 12.20 -11.43 -9.21
C ARG A 191 12.80 -10.41 -10.15
N GLY A 192 14.09 -10.13 -9.97
CA GLY A 192 14.83 -9.16 -10.79
C GLY A 192 15.46 -9.76 -12.04
N LYS A 193 15.00 -10.93 -12.48
CA LYS A 193 15.53 -11.66 -13.63
C LYS A 193 14.47 -11.88 -14.69
N ASP A 194 14.88 -11.81 -15.95
CA ASP A 194 14.07 -12.20 -17.09
C ASP A 194 14.21 -13.70 -17.40
N ASP A 195 13.41 -14.21 -18.33
CA ASP A 195 13.42 -15.61 -18.77
C ASP A 195 14.72 -16.10 -19.40
N THR A 196 15.65 -15.20 -19.71
CA THR A 196 17.01 -15.54 -20.17
C THR A 196 18.04 -15.56 -19.04
N GLY A 197 17.61 -15.27 -17.80
CA GLY A 197 18.49 -15.16 -16.63
C GLY A 197 19.24 -13.82 -16.54
N LYS A 198 18.93 -12.86 -17.42
CA LYS A 198 19.49 -11.50 -17.37
C LYS A 198 18.69 -10.63 -16.43
N ASP A 199 19.27 -9.50 -16.02
CA ASP A 199 18.58 -8.57 -15.11
C ASP A 199 17.34 -7.96 -15.79
N LEU A 200 16.18 -8.13 -15.17
CA LEU A 200 14.93 -7.55 -15.62
C LEU A 200 14.93 -6.03 -15.38
N VAL A 201 14.97 -5.26 -16.46
CA VAL A 201 14.89 -3.80 -16.45
C VAL A 201 13.53 -3.35 -16.98
N ILE A 202 12.65 -2.91 -16.08
CA ILE A 202 11.32 -2.39 -16.41
C ILE A 202 11.41 -0.87 -16.60
N ALA A 203 10.78 -0.35 -17.66
CA ALA A 203 10.76 1.08 -17.94
C ALA A 203 10.09 1.87 -16.81
N ARG A 204 10.61 3.06 -16.54
CA ARG A 204 10.11 3.89 -15.43
C ARG A 204 8.65 4.29 -15.62
N ASP A 205 8.27 4.67 -16.83
CA ASP A 205 6.89 5.02 -17.16
C ASP A 205 5.96 3.81 -17.07
N TYR A 206 6.43 2.62 -17.43
CA TYR A 206 5.67 1.39 -17.19
C TYR A 206 5.42 1.14 -15.69
N ILE A 207 6.44 1.32 -14.84
CA ILE A 207 6.27 1.20 -13.37
C ILE A 207 5.33 2.30 -12.83
N THR A 208 5.46 3.53 -13.34
CA THR A 208 4.75 4.69 -12.78
C THR A 208 3.29 4.72 -13.18
N GLU A 209 2.99 4.31 -14.43
CA GLU A 209 1.66 4.44 -15.04
C GLU A 209 1.23 3.15 -15.73
N GLY A 210 2.07 2.53 -16.56
CA GLY A 210 1.70 1.37 -17.39
C GLY A 210 1.07 0.21 -16.60
N MET A 211 1.69 -0.21 -15.50
CA MET A 211 1.15 -1.26 -14.63
C MET A 211 -0.24 -0.90 -14.08
N ARG A 212 -0.42 0.36 -13.67
CA ARG A 212 -1.70 0.85 -13.14
C ARG A 212 -2.76 0.84 -14.24
N ASN A 213 -2.39 1.27 -15.44
CA ASN A 213 -3.30 1.33 -16.57
C ASN A 213 -3.75 -0.09 -16.96
N ARG A 214 -2.84 -1.07 -17.02
CA ARG A 214 -3.21 -2.47 -17.28
C ARG A 214 -4.14 -3.07 -16.24
N ALA A 215 -3.91 -2.75 -14.97
CA ALA A 215 -4.80 -3.17 -13.89
C ALA A 215 -6.17 -2.50 -14.00
N ALA A 216 -6.23 -1.20 -14.32
CA ALA A 216 -7.47 -0.46 -14.54
C ALA A 216 -8.26 -0.96 -15.75
N GLU A 217 -7.58 -1.25 -16.87
CA GLU A 217 -8.15 -1.89 -18.06
C GLU A 217 -8.77 -3.24 -17.68
N LEU A 218 -8.02 -4.11 -16.99
CA LEU A 218 -8.50 -5.42 -16.58
C LEU A 218 -9.71 -5.34 -15.64
N SER A 219 -9.67 -4.44 -14.65
CA SER A 219 -10.82 -4.21 -13.76
C SER A 219 -12.04 -3.70 -14.53
N THR A 220 -11.83 -2.82 -15.51
CA THR A 220 -12.91 -2.27 -16.35
C THR A 220 -13.51 -3.34 -17.27
N GLU A 221 -12.71 -4.25 -17.80
CA GLU A 221 -13.22 -5.38 -18.59
C GLU A 221 -14.09 -6.32 -17.75
N TRP A 222 -13.72 -6.55 -16.49
CA TRP A 222 -14.42 -7.51 -15.62
C TRP A 222 -15.68 -6.94 -14.99
N LEU A 223 -15.62 -5.68 -14.52
CA LEU A 223 -16.70 -5.03 -13.77
C LEU A 223 -17.50 -4.01 -14.59
N GLY A 224 -17.12 -3.83 -15.86
CA GLY A 224 -17.56 -2.69 -16.66
C GLY A 224 -16.96 -1.35 -16.20
N PRO A 225 -17.16 -0.27 -16.97
CA PRO A 225 -16.83 1.07 -16.51
C PRO A 225 -17.73 1.49 -15.33
N ARG A 226 -17.24 2.41 -14.52
CA ARG A 226 -18.01 2.98 -13.41
C ARG A 226 -19.21 3.76 -13.95
N THR A 227 -20.37 3.51 -13.35
CA THR A 227 -21.59 4.28 -13.55
C THR A 227 -21.48 5.66 -12.91
N GLU A 228 -22.32 6.60 -13.35
CA GLU A 228 -22.39 7.92 -12.72
C GLU A 228 -22.75 7.80 -11.23
N LEU A 229 -23.63 6.86 -10.86
CA LEU A 229 -24.00 6.61 -9.47
C LEU A 229 -22.81 6.17 -8.63
N GLU A 230 -22.02 5.20 -9.10
CA GLU A 230 -20.80 4.76 -8.40
C GLU A 230 -19.78 5.90 -8.24
N ILE A 231 -19.62 6.74 -9.27
CA ILE A 231 -18.74 7.91 -9.22
C ILE A 231 -19.22 8.91 -8.16
N GLN A 232 -20.52 9.25 -8.15
CA GLN A 232 -21.10 10.15 -7.17
C GLN A 232 -20.97 9.60 -5.74
N GLN A 233 -21.24 8.30 -5.53
CA GLN A 233 -21.08 7.65 -4.24
C GLN A 233 -19.62 7.64 -3.75
N SER A 234 -18.66 7.39 -4.65
CA SER A 234 -17.23 7.47 -4.31
C SER A 234 -16.84 8.89 -3.87
N LEU A 235 -17.27 9.91 -4.62
CA LEU A 235 -16.99 11.31 -4.28
C LEU A 235 -17.69 11.77 -2.99
N GLN A 236 -18.92 11.31 -2.75
CA GLN A 236 -19.65 11.60 -1.50
C GLN A 236 -18.88 11.06 -0.29
N ARG A 237 -18.29 9.86 -0.39
CA ARG A 237 -17.44 9.30 0.66
C ARG A 237 -16.18 10.13 0.89
N GLU A 238 -15.61 10.76 -0.13
CA GLU A 238 -14.41 11.59 0.02
C GLU A 238 -14.63 12.86 0.86
N VAL A 239 -15.86 13.37 0.94
CA VAL A 239 -16.17 14.62 1.65
C VAL A 239 -15.70 14.59 3.11
N GLN A 240 -15.98 13.50 3.82
CA GLN A 240 -15.72 13.35 5.26
C GLN A 240 -14.40 12.63 5.57
N GLN A 241 -13.59 12.29 4.56
CA GLN A 241 -12.38 11.51 4.79
C GLN A 241 -11.23 12.38 5.32
N GLU A 242 -10.65 11.97 6.45
CA GLU A 242 -9.46 12.59 7.05
C GLU A 242 -8.15 12.19 6.35
N ARG A 243 -8.14 12.27 5.01
CA ARG A 243 -6.97 12.03 4.16
C ARG A 243 -7.01 12.93 2.93
N TRP A 244 -5.90 13.04 2.20
CA TRP A 244 -5.86 13.81 0.96
C TRP A 244 -6.62 13.08 -0.17
N THR A 245 -7.66 13.69 -0.72
CA THR A 245 -8.60 13.06 -1.67
C THR A 245 -8.58 13.68 -3.07
N HIS A 246 -9.47 13.26 -3.97
CA HIS A 246 -9.64 13.90 -5.27
C HIS A 246 -10.34 15.27 -5.16
N LEU A 247 -11.29 15.41 -4.25
CA LEU A 247 -11.94 16.70 -3.97
C LEU A 247 -10.90 17.76 -3.59
N ASP A 248 -9.91 17.42 -2.75
CA ASP A 248 -8.85 18.35 -2.35
C ASP A 248 -8.00 18.84 -3.51
N ARG A 249 -7.61 17.93 -4.43
CA ARG A 249 -6.87 18.30 -5.66
C ARG A 249 -7.72 19.19 -6.57
N THR A 250 -9.02 18.97 -6.62
CA THR A 250 -9.94 19.80 -7.42
C THR A 250 -10.05 21.20 -6.83
N LEU A 251 -10.15 21.32 -5.50
CA LEU A 251 -10.10 22.60 -4.79
C LEU A 251 -8.76 23.31 -5.02
N GLU A 252 -7.64 22.61 -4.91
CA GLU A 252 -6.30 23.15 -5.14
C GLU A 252 -6.14 23.68 -6.57
N ARG A 253 -6.63 22.97 -7.59
CA ARG A 253 -6.60 23.47 -8.99
C ARG A 253 -7.51 24.68 -9.21
N ALA A 254 -8.61 24.77 -8.46
CA ALA A 254 -9.52 25.91 -8.51
C ALA A 254 -8.97 27.13 -7.76
N HIS A 255 -7.99 26.93 -6.87
CA HIS A 255 -7.30 27.96 -6.13
C HIS A 255 -6.43 28.81 -7.08
N ARG A 256 -6.65 30.12 -7.09
CA ARG A 256 -5.87 31.08 -7.91
C ARG A 256 -5.37 32.19 -7.01
N ALA A 257 -4.07 32.48 -7.10
CA ALA A 257 -3.43 33.56 -6.34
C ALA A 257 -3.66 33.54 -4.82
N GLY A 258 -3.67 32.34 -4.20
CA GLY A 258 -3.83 32.22 -2.75
C GLY A 258 -5.29 32.25 -2.26
N GLU A 259 -6.27 32.20 -3.17
CA GLU A 259 -7.70 32.26 -2.84
C GLU A 259 -8.55 31.34 -3.74
N LEU A 260 -9.59 30.72 -3.17
CA LEU A 260 -10.63 29.99 -3.88
C LEU A 260 -11.95 30.76 -3.79
N ARG A 261 -12.53 31.10 -4.94
CA ARG A 261 -13.81 31.82 -5.00
C ARG A 261 -14.93 30.84 -5.28
N LEU A 262 -15.92 30.76 -4.42
CA LEU A 262 -17.02 29.79 -4.59
C LEU A 262 -17.82 30.04 -5.88
N ARG A 263 -17.86 31.28 -6.37
CA ARG A 263 -18.44 31.64 -7.67
C ARG A 263 -17.71 30.96 -8.85
N SER A 264 -16.41 30.67 -8.75
CA SER A 264 -15.70 29.96 -9.81
C SER A 264 -16.12 28.48 -9.92
N LEU A 265 -16.81 27.95 -8.91
CA LEU A 265 -17.36 26.60 -8.91
C LEU A 265 -18.84 26.56 -9.33
N ALA A 266 -19.44 27.68 -9.76
CA ALA A 266 -20.88 27.78 -10.02
C ALA A 266 -21.41 26.72 -11.01
N TYR A 267 -20.63 26.41 -12.04
CA TYR A 267 -20.97 25.43 -13.08
C TYR A 267 -20.24 24.09 -12.92
N HIS A 268 -19.56 23.87 -11.79
CA HIS A 268 -18.85 22.63 -11.56
C HIS A 268 -19.85 21.51 -11.21
N PRO A 269 -19.83 20.35 -11.88
CA PRO A 269 -20.81 19.29 -11.65
C PRO A 269 -20.79 18.77 -10.20
N GLN A 270 -19.63 18.85 -9.54
CA GLN A 270 -19.42 18.40 -8.16
C GLN A 270 -19.46 19.56 -7.14
N ARG A 271 -20.11 20.69 -7.47
CA ARG A 271 -20.08 21.91 -6.63
C ARG A 271 -20.46 21.64 -5.17
N GLN A 272 -21.53 20.88 -4.93
CA GLN A 272 -22.00 20.60 -3.56
C GLN A 272 -21.00 19.75 -2.76
N LEU A 273 -20.35 18.78 -3.41
CA LEU A 273 -19.31 17.95 -2.81
C LEU A 273 -18.07 18.78 -2.43
N LEU A 274 -17.66 19.70 -3.31
CA LEU A 274 -16.54 20.61 -3.06
C LEU A 274 -16.83 21.58 -1.90
N ILE A 275 -18.06 22.09 -1.80
CA ILE A 275 -18.50 22.93 -0.67
C ILE A 275 -18.48 22.13 0.63
N GLY A 276 -19.10 20.95 0.64
CA GLY A 276 -19.11 20.08 1.81
C GLY A 276 -17.69 19.73 2.25
N ARG A 277 -16.78 19.52 1.29
CA ARG A 277 -15.37 19.25 1.58
C ARG A 277 -14.69 20.47 2.22
N LEU A 278 -14.88 21.67 1.69
CA LEU A 278 -14.33 22.90 2.29
C LEU A 278 -14.83 23.11 3.72
N GLN A 279 -16.12 22.88 3.98
CA GLN A 279 -16.71 22.96 5.32
C GLN A 279 -16.09 21.93 6.28
N HIS A 280 -15.89 20.69 5.81
CA HIS A 280 -15.21 19.66 6.60
C HIS A 280 -13.74 20.03 6.88
N LEU A 281 -13.00 20.53 5.87
CA LEU A 281 -11.64 21.01 6.07
C LEU A 281 -11.56 22.18 7.05
N GLN A 282 -12.59 23.04 7.11
CA GLN A 282 -12.67 24.11 8.10
C GLN A 282 -12.89 23.59 9.52
N GLN A 283 -13.71 22.55 9.71
CA GLN A 283 -13.85 21.89 11.00
C GLN A 283 -12.53 21.29 11.49
N LEU A 284 -11.68 20.83 10.57
CA LEU A 284 -10.33 20.34 10.87
C LEU A 284 -9.28 21.47 11.03
N GLY A 285 -9.66 22.74 10.84
CA GLY A 285 -8.74 23.87 10.87
C GLY A 285 -7.75 23.93 9.69
N LEU A 286 -8.08 23.27 8.59
CA LEU A 286 -7.25 23.16 7.38
C LEU A 286 -7.70 24.06 6.23
N ALA A 287 -8.88 24.66 6.35
CA ALA A 287 -9.39 25.70 5.48
C ALA A 287 -10.16 26.73 6.30
N HIS A 288 -10.34 27.95 5.78
CA HIS A 288 -11.25 28.93 6.36
C HIS A 288 -11.89 29.78 5.26
N GLU A 289 -13.11 30.23 5.53
CA GLU A 289 -13.77 31.27 4.76
C GLU A 289 -13.41 32.65 5.33
N ASP A 290 -12.58 33.42 4.63
CA ASP A 290 -12.20 34.78 5.04
C ASP A 290 -13.41 35.73 5.00
N ARG A 291 -14.23 35.58 3.96
CA ARG A 291 -15.42 36.38 3.64
C ARG A 291 -16.40 35.50 2.87
N PRO A 292 -17.71 35.81 2.85
CA PRO A 292 -18.70 34.99 2.17
C PRO A 292 -18.32 34.63 0.72
N GLY A 293 -18.11 33.34 0.47
CA GLY A 293 -17.71 32.78 -0.82
C GLY A 293 -16.21 32.85 -1.13
N TYR A 294 -15.35 33.26 -0.20
CA TYR A 294 -13.90 33.38 -0.37
C TYR A 294 -13.17 32.48 0.63
N TRP A 295 -12.60 31.41 0.11
CA TRP A 295 -12.00 30.33 0.88
C TRP A 295 -10.49 30.31 0.70
N ARG A 296 -9.77 30.04 1.79
CA ARG A 296 -8.33 29.77 1.76
C ARG A 296 -8.06 28.41 2.40
N MET A 297 -7.31 27.57 1.68
CA MET A 297 -6.72 26.37 2.25
C MET A 297 -5.40 26.73 2.92
N HIS A 298 -5.11 26.14 4.07
CA HIS A 298 -3.84 26.36 4.74
C HIS A 298 -2.70 25.75 3.91
N ASN A 299 -1.54 26.41 3.88
CA ASN A 299 -0.36 25.93 3.15
C ASN A 299 0.11 24.52 3.59
N HIS A 300 -0.22 24.13 4.83
CA HIS A 300 0.10 22.82 5.39
C HIS A 300 -1.04 21.80 5.26
N ALA A 301 -2.18 22.15 4.65
CA ALA A 301 -3.37 21.29 4.59
C ALA A 301 -3.07 19.95 3.91
N GLU A 302 -2.37 19.96 2.77
CA GLU A 302 -2.00 18.73 2.07
C GLU A 302 -1.10 17.84 2.94
N ALA A 303 -0.05 18.41 3.53
CA ALA A 303 0.88 17.67 4.38
C ALA A 303 0.17 17.05 5.59
N THR A 304 -0.72 17.82 6.25
CA THR A 304 -1.50 17.34 7.38
C THR A 304 -2.46 16.23 6.98
N LEU A 305 -3.22 16.37 5.90
CA LEU A 305 -4.16 15.33 5.42
C LEU A 305 -3.44 14.06 5.00
N ARG A 306 -2.25 14.17 4.38
CA ARG A 306 -1.42 12.99 4.09
C ARG A 306 -0.96 12.30 5.37
N ALA A 307 -0.48 13.06 6.35
CA ALA A 307 -0.05 12.51 7.64
C ALA A 307 -1.22 11.93 8.48
N MET A 308 -2.42 12.49 8.38
CA MET A 308 -3.64 11.94 9.00
C MET A 308 -4.03 10.62 8.34
N GLY A 309 -4.02 10.56 7.01
CA GLY A 309 -4.25 9.32 6.27
C GLY A 309 -3.28 8.21 6.66
N GLU A 310 -1.98 8.54 6.71
CA GLU A 310 -0.94 7.60 7.14
C GLU A 310 -1.12 7.15 8.59
N ARG A 311 -1.46 8.06 9.51
CA ARG A 311 -1.74 7.70 10.91
C ARG A 311 -2.97 6.79 11.03
N GLY A 312 -4.04 7.08 10.29
CA GLY A 312 -5.21 6.20 10.23
C GLY A 312 -4.85 4.80 9.76
N ASP A 313 -3.97 4.69 8.76
CA ASP A 313 -3.47 3.39 8.29
C ASP A 313 -2.67 2.67 9.38
N ILE A 314 -1.78 3.37 10.09
CA ILE A 314 -0.96 2.80 11.17
C ILE A 314 -1.82 2.31 12.34
N VAL A 315 -2.79 3.13 12.80
CA VAL A 315 -3.68 2.77 13.92
C VAL A 315 -4.47 1.51 13.58
N ARG A 316 -4.98 1.39 12.35
CA ARG A 316 -5.64 0.17 11.87
C ARG A 316 -4.70 -1.04 11.89
N THR A 317 -3.45 -0.88 11.44
CA THR A 317 -2.45 -1.96 11.53
C THR A 317 -2.19 -2.38 12.98
N MET A 318 -2.07 -1.44 13.91
CA MET A 318 -1.82 -1.73 15.33
C MET A 318 -3.00 -2.42 16.01
N GLN A 319 -4.22 -1.92 15.80
CA GLN A 319 -5.44 -2.53 16.36
C GLN A 319 -5.58 -4.00 15.95
N ARG A 320 -5.19 -4.33 14.71
CA ARG A 320 -5.20 -5.72 14.21
C ARG A 320 -4.10 -6.57 14.84
N ALA A 321 -2.88 -6.05 14.96
CA ALA A 321 -1.78 -6.77 15.61
C ALA A 321 -2.11 -7.09 17.08
N MET A 322 -2.82 -6.20 17.78
CA MET A 322 -3.28 -6.41 19.15
C MET A 322 -4.48 -7.37 19.24
N GLY A 323 -5.44 -7.28 18.31
CA GLY A 323 -6.59 -8.19 18.26
C GLY A 323 -6.21 -9.65 17.99
N ASN A 324 -5.17 -9.90 17.18
CA ASN A 324 -4.64 -11.24 16.95
C ASN A 324 -3.95 -11.84 18.21
N MET A 325 -3.31 -11.00 19.03
CA MET A 325 -2.66 -11.43 20.28
C MET A 325 -3.67 -11.92 21.33
N GLN A 326 -4.89 -11.37 21.36
CA GLN A 326 -5.95 -11.82 22.26
C GLN A 326 -6.56 -13.17 21.86
N ARG A 327 -6.47 -13.58 20.58
CA ARG A 327 -6.95 -14.88 20.11
C ARG A 327 -5.93 -16.02 20.32
N GLU A 328 -4.64 -15.73 20.48
CA GLU A 328 -3.61 -16.73 20.79
C GLU A 328 -3.52 -17.06 22.30
N LEU A 329 -4.20 -16.27 23.15
CA LEU A 329 -4.21 -16.43 24.61
C LEU A 329 -5.56 -16.96 25.15
N ALA A 330 -6.49 -17.33 24.27
CA ALA A 330 -7.82 -17.81 24.61
C ALA A 330 -7.98 -19.31 24.37
#